data_AF-X1B380-F1
#
_entry.id   AF-X1B380-F1
#
_cell.length_a   1.000
_cell.length_b   1.000
_cell.length_c   1.000
_cell.angle_alpha   90.00
_cell.angle_beta   90.00
_cell.angle_gamma   90.00
#
_symmetry.space_group_name_H-M   'P 1'
#
loop_
_entity.id
_entity.type
_entity.pdbx_description
1 polymer ?
#
loop_
_entity_poly.entity_id
_entity_poly.type
_entity_poly.pdbx_seq_one_letter_code
_entity_poly.pdbx_strand_id
1 'polypeptide(L)'
;ALDIGGWSLEDLSEMPYTLLVENVDITFPEHVSVVCRLCIAMEDVLQKAYGDRYSIDRDTLIAGALLADVGKLIEFHKEGDEYKWASMYQYLRHPFTGVGLCFKHKIPDSVMHIVATHSWEGDKFKRRPESIIFHHADFTDFDLTKFGSV
;
A
#
# COMPACT_ATOMS: atom_id res chain seq x y z
N ALA A 1 0.12 -3.54 -13.89
CA ALA A 1 0.60 -4.41 -12.79
C ALA A 1 0.05 -5.81 -12.98
N LEU A 2 -1.28 -5.98 -13.10
CA LEU A 2 -1.95 -7.24 -13.43
C LEU A 2 -1.29 -8.00 -14.59
N ASP A 3 -1.15 -7.36 -15.76
CA ASP A 3 -0.51 -7.99 -16.92
C ASP A 3 0.92 -8.48 -16.67
N ILE A 4 1.68 -7.78 -15.82
CA ILE A 4 3.08 -8.13 -15.50
C ILE A 4 3.11 -9.30 -14.53
N GLY A 5 2.21 -9.30 -13.54
CA GLY A 5 2.06 -10.38 -12.55
C GLY A 5 1.29 -11.60 -13.05
N GLY A 6 0.62 -11.50 -14.21
CA GLY A 6 -0.21 -12.57 -14.75
C GLY A 6 -1.55 -12.75 -14.02
N TRP A 7 -2.11 -11.67 -13.46
CA TRP A 7 -3.33 -11.71 -12.65
C TRP A 7 -4.57 -11.28 -13.44
N SER A 8 -5.69 -11.97 -13.21
CA SER A 8 -7.04 -11.51 -13.53
C SER A 8 -7.62 -10.68 -12.39
N LEU A 9 -8.80 -10.09 -12.58
CA LEU A 9 -9.51 -9.39 -11.50
C LEU A 9 -10.07 -10.38 -10.48
N GLU A 10 -10.49 -11.55 -10.95
CA GLU A 10 -11.00 -12.65 -10.12
C GLU A 10 -9.91 -13.16 -9.18
N ASP A 11 -8.67 -13.27 -9.62
CA ASP A 11 -7.55 -13.69 -8.76
C ASP A 11 -7.35 -12.74 -7.56
N LEU A 12 -7.60 -11.44 -7.74
CA LEU A 12 -7.46 -10.47 -6.65
C LEU A 12 -8.47 -10.68 -5.53
N SER A 13 -9.62 -11.31 -5.82
CA SER A 13 -10.65 -11.59 -4.81
C SER A 13 -10.25 -12.71 -3.85
N GLU A 14 -9.20 -13.46 -4.17
CA GLU A 14 -8.65 -14.53 -3.31
C GLU A 14 -7.21 -14.23 -2.86
N MET A 15 -6.59 -13.19 -3.41
CA MET A 15 -5.21 -12.85 -3.11
C MET A 15 -5.10 -12.20 -1.73
N PRO A 16 -4.35 -12.77 -0.77
CA PRO A 16 -4.14 -12.12 0.52
C PRO A 16 -3.30 -10.85 0.32
N TYR A 17 -3.51 -9.82 1.13
CA TYR A 17 -2.73 -8.58 0.99
C TYR A 17 -1.27 -8.71 1.46
N THR A 18 -0.94 -9.75 2.24
CA THR A 18 0.40 -9.99 2.78
C THR A 18 0.69 -11.48 2.92
N LEU A 19 1.95 -11.87 2.71
CA LEU A 19 2.47 -13.21 3.00
C LEU A 19 3.37 -13.22 4.25
N LEU A 20 3.38 -12.12 5.01
CA LEU A 20 4.17 -11.98 6.25
C LEU A 20 3.44 -12.49 7.49
N VAL A 21 2.14 -12.75 7.38
CA VAL A 21 1.28 -13.27 8.44
C VAL A 21 0.63 -14.54 7.91
N GLU A 22 0.57 -15.57 8.75
CA GLU A 22 -0.09 -16.84 8.39
C GLU A 22 -1.62 -16.69 8.49
N ASN A 23 -2.36 -17.41 7.64
CA ASN A 23 -3.84 -17.48 7.66
C ASN A 23 -4.55 -16.11 7.54
N VAL A 24 -4.04 -15.22 6.70
CA VAL A 24 -4.67 -13.93 6.44
C VAL A 24 -5.95 -14.10 5.61
N ASP A 25 -7.10 -13.78 6.21
CA ASP A 25 -8.42 -13.73 5.57
C ASP A 25 -8.80 -12.30 5.14
N ILE A 26 -7.81 -11.53 4.68
CA ILE A 26 -7.99 -10.16 4.16
C ILE A 26 -7.38 -10.10 2.78
N THR A 27 -8.20 -9.78 1.79
CA THR A 27 -7.76 -9.73 0.40
C THR A 27 -7.01 -8.43 0.10
N PHE A 28 -6.20 -8.44 -0.96
CA PHE A 28 -5.47 -7.28 -1.43
C PHE A 28 -6.41 -6.07 -1.72
N PRO A 29 -7.52 -6.22 -2.45
CA PRO A 29 -8.45 -5.10 -2.68
C PRO A 29 -9.13 -4.59 -1.40
N GLU A 30 -9.44 -5.47 -0.45
CA GLU A 30 -10.03 -5.06 0.83
C GLU A 30 -9.07 -4.19 1.63
N HIS A 31 -7.82 -4.63 1.78
CA HIS A 31 -6.77 -3.87 2.45
C HIS A 31 -6.58 -2.49 1.82
N VAL A 32 -6.42 -2.43 0.49
CA VAL A 32 -6.26 -1.15 -0.24
C VAL A 32 -7.44 -0.21 0.01
N SER A 33 -8.68 -0.74 -0.04
CA SER A 33 -9.90 0.04 0.20
C SER A 33 -10.00 0.53 1.64
N VAL A 34 -9.72 -0.34 2.62
CA VAL A 34 -9.77 -0.03 4.05
C VAL A 34 -8.72 1.03 4.41
N VAL A 35 -7.47 0.85 4.02
CA VAL A 35 -6.38 1.80 4.31
C VAL A 35 -6.66 3.17 3.68
N CYS A 36 -7.19 3.21 2.46
CA CYS A 36 -7.60 4.47 1.83
C CYS A 36 -8.70 5.19 2.63
N ARG A 37 -9.69 4.45 3.13
CA ARG A 37 -10.76 5.02 3.99
C ARG A 37 -10.23 5.47 5.35
N LEU A 38 -9.27 4.74 5.93
CA LEU A 38 -8.58 5.15 7.16
C LEU A 38 -7.83 6.47 6.94
N CYS A 39 -7.11 6.62 5.83
CA CYS A 39 -6.43 7.85 5.46
C CYS A 39 -7.41 9.04 5.39
N ILE A 40 -8.54 8.85 4.72
CA ILE A 40 -9.61 9.86 4.62
C ILE A 40 -10.14 10.23 6.01
N ALA A 41 -10.42 9.25 6.86
CA ALA A 41 -10.93 9.50 8.20
C ALA A 41 -9.92 10.24 9.10
N MET A 42 -8.64 9.87 9.00
CA MET A 42 -7.55 10.52 9.72
C MET A 42 -7.40 11.98 9.29
N GLU A 43 -7.36 12.24 7.98
CA GLU A 43 -7.29 13.60 7.43
C GLU A 43 -8.50 14.45 7.83
N ASP A 44 -9.72 13.91 7.75
CA ASP A 44 -10.94 14.59 8.17
C ASP A 44 -10.89 15.01 9.65
N VAL A 45 -10.38 14.14 10.54
CA VAL A 45 -10.23 14.45 11.96
C VAL A 45 -9.21 15.55 12.18
N LEU A 46 -8.04 15.45 11.52
CA LEU A 46 -6.97 16.44 11.63
C LEU A 46 -7.42 17.81 11.10
N GLN A 47 -8.08 17.85 9.95
CA GLN A 47 -8.58 19.09 9.36
C GLN A 47 -9.65 19.75 10.24
N LYS A 48 -10.57 18.96 10.82
CA LYS A 48 -11.59 19.48 11.75
C LYS A 48 -10.99 20.03 13.04
N ALA A 49 -10.00 19.34 13.62
CA ALA A 49 -9.42 19.72 14.90
C ALA A 49 -8.38 20.85 14.78
N TYR A 50 -7.63 20.87 13.68
CA TYR A 50 -6.45 21.71 13.54
C TYR A 50 -6.52 22.72 12.39
N GLY A 51 -7.51 22.63 11.50
CA GLY A 51 -7.63 23.49 10.33
C GLY A 51 -6.38 23.46 9.46
N ASP A 52 -6.01 24.61 8.93
CA ASP A 52 -4.94 24.74 7.92
C ASP A 52 -3.52 24.74 8.53
N ARG A 53 -3.35 24.26 9.76
CA ARG A 53 -2.02 24.12 10.40
C ARG A 53 -1.15 23.09 9.68
N TYR A 54 -1.76 22.14 8.97
CA TYR A 54 -1.07 21.13 8.17
C TYR A 54 -1.63 21.19 6.75
N SER A 55 -0.76 21.40 5.77
CA SER A 55 -1.14 21.31 4.37
C SER A 55 -1.10 19.85 3.96
N ILE A 56 -2.28 19.27 3.70
CA ILE A 56 -2.46 17.91 3.19
C ILE A 56 -3.16 18.03 1.85
N ASP A 57 -2.54 17.50 0.80
CA ASP A 57 -3.21 17.33 -0.49
C ASP A 57 -4.02 16.03 -0.45
N ARG A 58 -5.35 16.17 -0.35
CA ARG A 58 -6.28 15.04 -0.24
C ARG A 58 -6.26 14.14 -1.48
N ASP A 59 -6.11 14.70 -2.68
CA ASP A 59 -6.06 13.92 -3.91
C ASP A 59 -4.75 13.14 -3.99
N THR A 60 -3.63 13.76 -3.62
CA THR A 60 -2.34 13.07 -3.48
C THR A 60 -2.42 11.95 -2.44
N LEU A 61 -3.04 12.18 -1.29
CA LEU A 61 -3.23 11.16 -0.24
C LEU A 61 -4.04 9.96 -0.75
N ILE A 62 -5.20 10.21 -1.37
CA ILE A 62 -6.08 9.15 -1.90
C ILE A 62 -5.38 8.39 -3.03
N ALA A 63 -4.78 9.09 -3.99
CA ALA A 63 -4.07 8.45 -5.10
C ALA A 63 -2.87 7.63 -4.60
N GLY A 64 -2.11 8.14 -3.64
CA GLY A 64 -1.02 7.41 -3.00
C GLY A 64 -1.52 6.18 -2.25
N ALA A 65 -2.64 6.29 -1.53
CA ALA A 65 -3.20 5.18 -0.79
C ALA A 65 -3.64 4.01 -1.69
N LEU A 66 -4.22 4.33 -2.84
CA LEU A 66 -4.64 3.32 -3.82
C LEU A 66 -3.47 2.67 -4.58
N LEU A 67 -2.30 3.31 -4.59
CA LEU A 67 -1.13 2.87 -5.37
C LEU A 67 0.04 2.36 -4.53
N ALA A 68 0.07 2.59 -3.22
CA ALA A 68 1.20 2.28 -2.34
C ALA A 68 1.69 0.84 -2.47
N ASP A 69 0.74 -0.09 -2.59
CA ASP A 69 0.97 -1.53 -2.63
C ASP A 69 0.92 -2.14 -4.03
N VAL A 70 0.80 -1.34 -5.10
CA VAL A 70 0.65 -1.85 -6.48
C VAL A 70 1.83 -2.73 -6.93
N GLY A 71 3.00 -2.56 -6.30
CA GLY A 71 4.18 -3.40 -6.52
C GLY A 71 4.00 -4.86 -6.06
N LYS A 72 3.13 -5.13 -5.07
CA LYS A 72 2.87 -6.50 -4.57
C LYS A 72 2.36 -7.42 -5.67
N LEU A 73 1.62 -6.88 -6.65
CA LEU A 73 1.13 -7.65 -7.80
C LEU A 73 2.26 -8.21 -8.70
N ILE A 74 3.48 -7.71 -8.57
CA ILE A 74 4.66 -8.24 -9.27
C ILE A 74 5.50 -9.13 -8.34
N GLU A 75 5.36 -8.95 -7.03
CA GLU A 75 6.13 -9.66 -6.01
C GLU A 75 5.45 -10.93 -5.53
N PHE A 76 4.15 -11.06 -5.74
CA PHE A 76 3.42 -12.29 -5.51
C PHE A 76 3.37 -13.10 -6.81
N HIS A 77 3.43 -14.41 -6.66
CA HIS A 77 3.16 -15.38 -7.71
C HIS A 77 2.36 -16.54 -7.12
N LYS A 78 1.46 -17.13 -7.91
CA LYS A 78 0.66 -18.30 -7.50
C LYS A 78 1.27 -19.58 -8.08
N GLU A 79 1.64 -20.52 -7.22
CA GLU A 79 2.12 -21.85 -7.62
C GLU A 79 1.16 -22.91 -7.06
N GLY A 80 0.26 -23.41 -7.92
CA GLY A 80 -0.85 -24.25 -7.48
C GLY A 80 -1.86 -23.43 -6.65
N ASP A 81 -2.13 -23.88 -5.42
CA ASP A 81 -3.03 -23.21 -4.48
C ASP A 81 -2.30 -22.26 -3.51
N GLU A 82 -0.96 -22.16 -3.60
CA GLU A 82 -0.14 -21.36 -2.69
C GLU A 82 0.32 -20.04 -3.34
N TYR A 83 0.30 -18.96 -2.55
CA TYR A 83 0.92 -17.69 -2.89
C TYR A 83 2.37 -17.64 -2.39
N LYS A 84 3.31 -17.25 -3.25
CA LYS A 84 4.74 -17.20 -2.97
C LYS A 84 5.35 -15.87 -3.38
N TRP A 85 6.48 -15.54 -2.75
CA TRP A 85 7.32 -14.41 -3.15
C TRP A 85 8.03 -14.71 -4.47
N ALA A 86 7.99 -13.76 -5.41
CA ALA A 86 8.81 -13.76 -6.60
C ALA A 86 10.29 -13.63 -6.21
N SER A 87 11.20 -14.16 -7.04
CA SER A 87 12.64 -14.11 -6.78
C SER A 87 13.18 -12.69 -6.61
N MET A 88 12.53 -11.70 -7.23
CA MET A 88 12.91 -10.29 -7.12
C MET A 88 12.69 -9.67 -5.74
N TYR A 89 11.75 -10.20 -4.94
CA TYR A 89 11.44 -9.68 -3.61
C TYR A 89 12.67 -9.60 -2.69
N GLN A 90 13.66 -10.49 -2.90
CA GLN A 90 14.90 -10.54 -2.12
C GLN A 90 15.78 -9.29 -2.27
N TYR A 91 15.63 -8.52 -3.35
CA TYR A 91 16.47 -7.36 -3.64
C TYR A 91 15.70 -6.13 -4.15
N LEU A 92 14.41 -6.28 -4.51
CA LEU A 92 13.51 -5.19 -4.91
C LEU A 92 12.12 -5.46 -4.33
N ARG A 93 11.77 -4.67 -3.31
CA ARG A 93 10.47 -4.69 -2.62
C ARG A 93 9.43 -3.76 -3.25
N HIS A 94 8.18 -3.94 -2.81
CA HIS A 94 7.01 -3.34 -3.46
C HIS A 94 7.00 -1.82 -3.52
N PRO A 95 7.64 -1.08 -2.60
CA PRO A 95 7.82 0.36 -2.78
C PRO A 95 8.63 0.70 -4.04
N PHE A 96 9.70 -0.05 -4.33
CA PHE A 96 10.54 0.20 -5.50
C PHE A 96 9.85 -0.19 -6.80
N THR A 97 9.26 -1.38 -6.86
CA THR A 97 8.54 -1.86 -8.04
C THR A 97 7.29 -1.02 -8.30
N GLY A 98 6.59 -0.61 -7.24
CA GLY A 98 5.46 0.33 -7.27
C GLY A 98 5.85 1.71 -7.81
N VAL A 99 6.97 2.28 -7.36
CA VAL A 99 7.50 3.53 -7.93
C VAL A 99 7.85 3.37 -9.42
N GLY A 100 8.47 2.25 -9.81
CA GLY A 100 8.77 1.96 -11.22
C GLY A 100 7.52 1.92 -12.09
N LEU A 101 6.44 1.30 -11.61
CA LEU A 101 5.13 1.32 -12.27
C LEU A 101 4.56 2.74 -12.36
N CYS A 102 4.55 3.48 -11.25
CA CYS A 102 4.05 4.84 -11.22
C CYS A 102 4.80 5.76 -12.18
N PHE A 103 6.13 5.65 -12.21
CA PHE A 103 6.99 6.42 -13.12
C PHE A 103 6.67 6.12 -14.59
N LYS A 104 6.53 4.84 -14.96
CA LYS A 104 6.13 4.41 -16.31
C LYS A 104 4.81 5.05 -16.76
N HIS A 105 3.87 5.21 -15.83
CA HIS A 105 2.55 5.78 -16.09
C HIS A 105 2.46 7.29 -15.84
N LYS A 106 3.59 7.98 -15.62
CA LYS A 106 3.66 9.44 -15.40
C LYS A 106 2.81 9.92 -14.22
N ILE A 107 2.70 9.08 -13.19
CA ILE A 107 2.07 9.46 -11.92
C ILE A 107 2.94 10.55 -11.26
N PRO A 108 2.34 11.59 -10.63
CA PRO A 108 3.09 12.67 -9.98
C PRO A 108 4.08 12.18 -8.92
N ASP A 109 5.17 12.93 -8.75
CA ASP A 109 6.21 12.66 -7.74
C ASP A 109 5.68 12.70 -6.31
N SER A 110 4.69 13.56 -6.03
CA SER A 110 4.00 13.63 -4.74
C SER A 110 3.33 12.30 -4.36
N VAL A 111 2.70 11.64 -5.33
CA VAL A 111 2.05 10.33 -5.17
C VAL A 111 3.12 9.23 -5.10
N MET A 112 4.12 9.27 -6.00
CA MET A 112 5.25 8.33 -5.96
C MET A 112 6.00 8.38 -4.63
N HIS A 113 6.06 9.52 -3.97
CA HIS A 113 6.68 9.64 -2.65
C HIS A 113 5.94 8.79 -1.60
N ILE A 114 4.61 8.79 -1.58
CA ILE A 114 3.83 7.90 -0.70
C ILE A 114 4.17 6.44 -1.00
N VAL A 115 4.16 6.05 -2.27
CA VAL A 115 4.54 4.69 -2.70
C VAL A 115 5.95 4.33 -2.22
N ALA A 116 6.91 5.25 -2.37
CA ALA A 116 8.31 5.02 -2.01
C ALA A 116 8.54 4.92 -0.49
N THR A 117 7.81 5.70 0.32
CA THR A 117 8.12 5.91 1.73
C THR A 117 7.08 5.38 2.71
N HIS A 118 6.03 4.70 2.25
CA HIS A 118 4.98 4.20 3.14
C HIS A 118 5.44 3.12 4.11
N SER A 119 6.44 2.32 3.73
CA SER A 119 6.97 1.24 4.58
C SER A 119 8.35 1.60 5.17
N TRP A 120 9.07 0.59 5.66
CA TRP A 120 10.40 0.67 6.26
C TRP A 120 11.46 1.36 5.38
N GLU A 121 11.34 1.31 4.04
CA GLU A 121 12.20 2.05 3.10
C GLU A 121 12.16 3.57 3.36
N GLY A 122 11.03 4.06 3.85
CA GLY A 122 10.82 5.46 4.19
C GLY A 122 11.45 5.91 5.51
N ASP A 123 11.91 5.00 6.38
CA ASP A 123 12.31 5.36 7.75
C ASP A 123 13.54 6.26 7.83
N LYS A 124 14.35 6.28 6.77
CA LYS A 124 15.52 7.15 6.65
C LYS A 124 15.24 8.42 5.85
N PHE A 125 14.02 8.61 5.38
CA PHE A 125 13.61 9.76 4.57
C PHE A 125 12.59 10.63 5.30
N LYS A 126 12.58 11.91 4.95
CA LYS A 126 11.52 12.81 5.40
C LYS A 126 10.26 12.50 4.58
N ARG A 127 9.25 11.95 5.25
CA ARG A 127 7.92 11.73 4.67
C ARG A 127 7.20 13.06 4.45
N ARG A 128 6.55 13.21 3.30
CA ARG A 128 5.50 14.24 3.10
C ARG A 128 4.32 13.98 4.04
N PRO A 129 3.52 15.01 4.39
CA PRO A 129 2.36 14.85 5.28
C PRO A 129 1.43 13.71 4.87
N GLU A 130 1.15 13.56 3.58
CA GLU A 130 0.30 12.49 3.05
C GLU A 130 0.89 11.10 3.32
N SER A 131 2.21 10.95 3.16
CA SER A 131 2.89 9.68 3.43
C SER A 131 2.98 9.36 4.93
N ILE A 132 2.97 10.37 5.82
CA ILE A 132 2.89 10.15 7.27
C ILE A 132 1.53 9.55 7.61
N ILE A 133 0.45 10.15 7.10
CA ILE A 133 -0.92 9.65 7.33
C ILE A 133 -1.05 8.23 6.80
N PHE A 134 -0.64 8.01 5.54
CA PHE A 134 -0.74 6.68 4.94
C PHE A 134 0.09 5.64 5.70
N HIS A 135 1.35 5.93 6.04
CA HIS A 135 2.20 5.02 6.82
C HIS A 135 1.51 4.56 8.11
N HIS A 136 0.92 5.49 8.86
CA HIS A 136 0.26 5.15 10.11
C HIS A 136 -1.08 4.41 9.89
N ALA A 137 -1.84 4.74 8.85
CA ALA A 137 -3.06 4.01 8.49
C ALA A 137 -2.76 2.56 8.10
N ASP A 138 -1.78 2.37 7.22
CA ASP A 138 -1.30 1.08 6.72
C ASP A 138 -0.77 0.20 7.86
N PHE A 139 0.15 0.73 8.68
CA PHE A 139 0.70 -0.04 9.80
C PHE A 139 -0.34 -0.33 10.88
N THR A 140 -1.36 0.52 11.07
CA THR A 140 -2.45 0.20 12.00
C THR A 140 -3.23 -1.03 11.51
N ASP A 141 -3.59 -1.09 10.23
CA ASP A 141 -4.29 -2.24 9.63
C ASP A 141 -3.41 -3.51 9.63
N PHE A 142 -2.14 -3.37 9.22
CA PHE A 142 -1.18 -4.47 9.18
C PHE A 142 -0.84 -5.03 10.56
N ASP A 143 -0.54 -4.17 11.55
CA ASP A 143 -0.18 -4.64 12.89
C ASP A 143 -1.36 -5.30 13.59
N LEU A 144 -2.59 -4.81 13.40
CA LEU A 144 -3.80 -5.46 13.93
C LEU A 144 -4.03 -6.84 13.33
N THR A 145 -3.69 -7.05 12.05
CA THR A 145 -3.78 -8.36 11.40
C THR A 145 -2.96 -9.42 12.14
N LYS A 146 -1.82 -9.05 12.74
CA LYS A 146 -0.97 -9.97 13.52
C LYS A 146 -1.64 -10.47 14.82
N PHE A 147 -2.72 -9.83 15.24
CA PHE A 147 -3.52 -10.19 16.41
C PHE A 147 -4.91 -10.72 16.04
N GLY A 148 -5.20 -10.88 14.75
CA GLY A 148 -6.44 -11.50 14.29
C GLY A 148 -6.52 -12.94 14.79
N SER A 149 -7.63 -13.29 15.44
CA SER A 149 -7.88 -14.63 15.95
C SER A 149 -7.95 -15.64 14.80
N VAL A 150 -7.12 -16.69 14.87
CA VAL A 150 -7.35 -17.97 14.17
C VAL A 150 -8.62 -18.62 14.71
#